data_AF-A0A3S4IJB0-F1
#
_entry.id   AF-A0A3S4IJB0-F1
#
_cell.length_a   1.000
_cell.length_b   1.000
_cell.length_c   1.000
_cell.angle_alpha   90.00
_cell.angle_beta   90.00
_cell.angle_gamma   90.00
#
_symmetry.space_group_name_H-M   'P 1'
#
loop_
_entity.id
_entity.type
_entity.pdbx_description
1 polymer ?
#
loop_
_entity_poly.entity_id
_entity_poly.type
_entity_poly.pdbx_seq_one_letter_code
_entity_poly.pdbx_strand_id
1 'polypeptide(L)'
;MLLTDKLGTLYLPDGIAIHVSRKDNHVSLENGIIAVNRSEHPALIKGLEIMHSKPYGDPYNDWLSKGLRHYFDGSHIQDYNAFCDFIEFKHENIIMNTSSLTASSWR
;
A
#
# COMPACT_ATOMS: atom_id res chain seq x y z
N MET A 1 -7.21 0.23 -12.33
CA MET A 1 -8.20 -0.37 -11.42
C MET A 1 -9.54 -0.34 -12.12
N LEU A 2 -10.10 -1.49 -12.48
CA LEU A 2 -11.39 -1.58 -13.18
C LEU A 2 -12.45 -1.98 -12.16
N LEU A 3 -13.44 -1.10 -11.94
CA LEU A 3 -14.59 -1.40 -11.07
C LEU A 3 -15.61 -2.23 -11.84
N THR A 4 -16.09 -3.31 -11.22
CA THR A 4 -17.12 -4.19 -11.80
C THR A 4 -18.49 -3.98 -11.14
N ASP A 5 -18.53 -3.41 -9.94
CA ASP A 5 -19.75 -2.97 -9.23
C ASP A 5 -19.36 -1.97 -8.10
N LYS A 6 -20.34 -1.52 -7.32
CA LYS A 6 -20.16 -0.68 -6.12
C LYS A 6 -19.27 -1.36 -5.08
N LEU A 7 -18.57 -0.54 -4.29
CA LEU A 7 -17.65 -1.01 -3.25
C LEU A 7 -18.29 -1.18 -1.87
N GLY A 8 -19.44 -0.53 -1.63
CA GLY A 8 -20.05 -0.52 -0.30
C GLY A 8 -19.17 0.17 0.75
N THR A 9 -19.27 -0.31 2.00
CA THR A 9 -18.46 0.17 3.13
C THR A 9 -17.25 -0.74 3.32
N LEU A 10 -16.07 -0.14 3.47
CA LEU A 10 -14.80 -0.84 3.63
C LEU A 10 -14.38 -0.87 5.10
N TYR A 11 -13.79 -1.99 5.54
CA TYR A 11 -13.20 -2.16 6.86
C TYR A 11 -11.71 -2.44 6.70
N LEU A 12 -10.88 -1.51 7.17
CA LEU A 12 -9.43 -1.52 6.95
C LEU A 12 -8.69 -1.52 8.30
N PRO A 13 -7.51 -2.17 8.41
CA PRO A 13 -6.73 -2.17 9.64
C PRO A 13 -6.31 -0.75 10.01
N ASP A 14 -6.77 -0.31 11.17
CA ASP A 14 -6.60 1.07 11.67
C ASP A 14 -7.02 2.16 10.67
N GLY A 15 -7.91 1.81 9.72
CA GLY A 15 -8.39 2.76 8.71
C GLY A 15 -7.46 3.00 7.53
N ILE A 16 -6.43 2.19 7.31
CA ILE A 16 -5.55 2.25 6.13
C ILE A 16 -5.36 0.88 5.48
N ALA A 17 -5.35 0.82 4.15
CA ALA A 17 -4.93 -0.36 3.38
C ALA A 17 -4.36 0.06 2.03
N ILE A 18 -3.47 -0.76 1.49
CA ILE A 18 -2.77 -0.47 0.23
C ILE A 18 -2.80 -1.64 -0.74
N HIS A 19 -2.55 -1.36 -2.02
CA HIS A 19 -2.39 -2.44 -2.98
C HIS A 19 -1.18 -3.30 -2.62
N VAL A 20 -1.32 -4.62 -2.75
CA VAL A 20 -0.21 -5.56 -2.70
C VAL A 20 -0.14 -6.26 -4.05
N SER A 21 0.99 -6.14 -4.73
CA SER A 21 1.26 -6.89 -5.96
C SER A 21 1.83 -8.25 -5.59
N ARG A 22 1.30 -9.29 -6.24
CA ARG A 22 1.76 -10.68 -6.12
C ARG A 22 2.07 -11.20 -7.51
N LYS A 23 3.33 -11.11 -7.92
CA LYS A 23 3.78 -11.49 -9.26
C LYS A 23 5.05 -12.32 -9.18
N ASP A 24 5.09 -13.44 -9.91
CA ASP A 24 6.28 -14.30 -10.04
C ASP A 24 6.89 -14.71 -8.68
N ASN A 25 6.04 -15.10 -7.71
CA ASN A 25 6.40 -15.42 -6.31
C ASN A 25 6.96 -14.25 -5.48
N HIS A 26 6.97 -13.04 -6.02
CA HIS A 26 7.30 -11.83 -5.28
C HIS A 26 6.03 -11.13 -4.80
N VAL A 27 6.06 -10.75 -3.53
CA VAL A 27 5.05 -9.89 -2.90
C VAL A 27 5.67 -8.51 -2.72
N SER A 28 4.94 -7.46 -3.04
CA SER A 28 5.36 -6.07 -2.82
C SER A 28 4.20 -5.19 -2.41
N LEU A 29 4.47 -4.27 -1.48
CA LEU A 29 3.59 -3.14 -1.18
C LEU A 29 3.62 -2.16 -2.37
N GLU A 30 2.46 -1.81 -2.92
CA GLU A 30 2.33 -0.94 -4.09
C GLU A 30 1.42 0.25 -3.80
N ASN A 31 1.68 1.38 -4.47
CA ASN A 31 0.90 2.62 -4.32
C ASN A 31 -0.28 2.74 -5.29
N GLY A 32 -0.61 1.67 -6.03
CA GLY A 32 -1.73 1.65 -6.98
C GLY A 32 -3.11 1.84 -6.32
N ILE A 33 -3.22 1.53 -5.03
CA ILE A 33 -4.35 1.87 -4.16
C ILE A 33 -3.78 2.36 -2.83
N ILE A 34 -4.29 3.48 -2.33
CA ILE A 34 -4.10 3.95 -0.96
C ILE A 34 -5.47 4.37 -0.44
N ALA A 35 -6.04 3.57 0.46
CA ALA A 35 -7.30 3.89 1.11
C ALA A 35 -7.03 4.36 2.55
N VAL A 36 -7.60 5.49 2.93
CA VAL A 36 -7.49 6.06 4.29
C VAL A 36 -8.86 6.51 4.79
N ASN A 37 -9.14 6.31 6.07
CA ASN A 37 -10.40 6.74 6.70
C ASN A 37 -10.37 8.20 7.20
N ARG A 38 -9.21 8.85 7.22
CA ARG A 38 -9.01 10.21 7.74
C ARG A 38 -7.89 10.95 7.03
N SER A 39 -7.98 12.27 7.04
CA SER A 39 -6.85 13.14 6.69
C SER A 39 -5.69 12.94 7.66
N GLU A 40 -4.47 13.23 7.20
CA GLU A 40 -3.25 13.13 8.01
C GLU A 40 -3.13 11.78 8.74
N HIS A 41 -3.44 10.70 8.01
CA HIS A 41 -3.36 9.35 8.56
C HIS A 41 -1.94 9.12 9.14
N PRO A 42 -1.80 8.70 10.41
CA PRO A 42 -0.50 8.65 11.09
C PRO A 42 0.58 7.86 10.33
N ALA A 43 0.19 6.77 9.66
CA ALA A 43 1.12 6.00 8.83
C ALA A 43 1.74 6.80 7.65
N LEU A 44 0.95 7.67 7.01
CA LEU A 44 1.44 8.52 5.91
C LEU A 44 2.26 9.70 6.43
N ILE A 45 1.90 10.24 7.60
CA ILE A 45 2.70 11.26 8.30
C ILE A 45 4.06 10.68 8.71
N LYS A 46 4.12 9.43 9.17
CA LYS A 46 5.39 8.75 9.45
C LYS A 46 6.25 8.60 8.20
N GLY A 47 5.63 8.27 7.07
CA GLY A 47 6.31 8.28 5.77
C GLY A 47 6.89 9.64 5.41
N LEU A 48 6.14 10.71 5.65
CA LEU A 48 6.57 12.10 5.42
C LEU A 48 7.73 12.49 6.34
N GLU A 49 7.66 12.11 7.61
CA GLU A 49 8.74 12.30 8.58
C GLU A 49 10.04 11.63 8.11
N ILE A 50 9.95 10.38 7.60
CA ILE A 50 11.10 9.67 7.04
C ILE A 50 11.66 10.43 5.83
N MET A 51 10.82 10.88 4.92
CA MET A 51 11.25 11.66 3.76
C MET A 51 11.93 12.98 4.15
N HIS A 52 11.40 13.69 5.15
CA HIS A 52 12.01 14.93 5.66
C HIS A 52 13.38 14.67 6.32
N SER A 53 13.58 13.50 6.92
CA SER A 53 14.83 13.14 7.57
C SER A 53 15.91 12.63 6.61
N LYS A 54 15.52 12.15 5.41
CA LYS A 54 16.44 11.54 4.45
C LYS A 54 16.81 12.50 3.31
N PRO A 55 18.11 12.63 2.97
CA PRO A 55 18.56 13.52 1.90
C PRO A 55 18.06 13.09 0.50
N TYR A 56 17.82 11.81 0.29
CA TYR A 56 17.33 11.23 -0.98
C TYR A 56 16.12 10.32 -0.71
N GLY A 57 15.11 10.85 -0.01
CA GLY A 57 13.89 10.12 0.27
C GLY A 57 13.14 9.76 -1.03
N ASP A 58 12.91 8.47 -1.26
CA ASP A 58 12.10 8.00 -2.37
C ASP A 58 10.60 7.98 -1.98
N PRO A 59 9.72 8.69 -2.70
CA PRO A 59 8.31 8.74 -2.38
C PRO A 59 7.62 7.37 -2.40
N TYR A 60 8.15 6.37 -3.10
CA TYR A 60 7.57 5.04 -3.11
C TYR A 60 8.10 4.16 -1.96
N ASN A 61 9.42 3.98 -1.90
CA ASN A 61 10.08 3.10 -0.95
C ASN A 61 10.16 3.68 0.47
N ASP A 62 10.45 4.97 0.61
CA ASP A 62 10.62 5.60 1.93
C ASP A 62 9.29 6.08 2.50
N TRP A 63 8.51 6.84 1.74
CA TRP A 63 7.24 7.36 2.25
C TRP A 63 6.20 6.26 2.47
N LEU A 64 5.94 5.41 1.47
CA LEU A 64 4.91 4.39 1.62
C LEU A 64 5.43 3.17 2.39
N SER A 65 6.38 2.43 1.80
CA SER A 65 6.77 1.12 2.33
C SER A 65 7.41 1.21 3.72
N LYS A 66 8.37 2.11 3.93
CA LYS A 66 8.97 2.30 5.26
C LYS A 66 8.06 3.04 6.23
N GLY A 67 7.25 4.00 5.77
CA GLY A 67 6.26 4.68 6.61
C GLY A 67 5.26 3.70 7.22
N LEU A 68 4.65 2.85 6.40
CA LEU A 68 3.70 1.82 6.85
C LEU A 68 4.35 0.82 7.80
N ARG A 69 5.54 0.30 7.44
CA ARG A 69 6.26 -0.66 8.29
C ARG A 69 6.70 -0.04 9.61
N HIS A 70 7.05 1.24 9.66
CA HIS A 70 7.38 1.90 10.92
C HIS A 70 6.12 2.14 11.76
N TYR A 71 4.99 2.47 11.13
CA TYR A 71 3.76 2.74 11.86
C TYR A 71 3.18 1.50 12.56
N PHE A 72 3.15 0.38 11.85
CA PHE A 72 2.58 -0.87 12.36
C PHE A 72 3.59 -1.74 13.13
N ASP A 73 4.69 -1.16 13.60
CA ASP A 73 5.81 -1.90 14.20
C ASP A 73 6.26 -3.11 13.36
N GLY A 74 6.19 -2.98 12.04
CA GLY A 74 6.66 -3.95 11.04
C GLY A 74 8.19 -4.09 10.98
N SER A 75 8.92 -3.47 11.92
CA SER A 75 10.29 -3.85 12.30
C SER A 75 10.32 -5.07 13.22
N HIS A 76 9.23 -5.38 13.92
CA HIS A 76 9.09 -6.51 14.86
C HIS A 76 8.23 -7.67 14.33
N ILE A 77 7.41 -7.43 13.30
CA ILE A 77 6.70 -8.51 12.58
C ILE A 77 7.73 -9.21 11.66
N GLN A 78 8.12 -10.44 12.03
CA GLN A 78 9.23 -11.19 11.41
C GLN A 78 8.97 -11.68 9.98
N ASP A 79 7.77 -11.52 9.43
CA ASP A 79 7.40 -11.95 8.08
C ASP A 79 6.78 -10.82 7.26
N TYR A 80 7.47 -10.45 6.18
CA TYR A 80 7.02 -9.45 5.22
C TYR A 80 5.74 -9.87 4.49
N ASN A 81 5.59 -11.15 4.17
CA ASN A 81 4.39 -11.64 3.50
C ASN A 81 3.18 -11.55 4.43
N ALA A 82 3.34 -11.87 5.71
CA ALA A 82 2.29 -11.69 6.70
C ALA A 82 1.90 -10.20 6.87
N PHE A 83 2.88 -9.29 6.82
CA PHE A 83 2.58 -7.85 6.83
C PHE A 83 1.81 -7.42 5.57
N CYS A 84 2.22 -7.91 4.40
CA CYS A 84 1.49 -7.67 3.16
C CYS A 84 0.06 -8.21 3.23
N ASP A 85 -0.16 -9.43 3.72
CA ASP A 85 -1.49 -10.02 3.89
C ASP A 85 -2.38 -9.19 4.84
N PHE A 86 -1.79 -8.62 5.89
CA PHE A 86 -2.47 -7.77 6.86
C PHE A 86 -2.91 -6.42 6.26
N ILE A 87 -2.04 -5.77 5.49
CA ILE A 87 -2.27 -4.41 4.98
C ILE A 87 -2.91 -4.36 3.58
N GLU A 88 -3.12 -5.52 2.95
CA GLU A 88 -3.64 -5.65 1.60
C GLU A 88 -5.08 -5.13 1.49
N PHE A 89 -5.26 -4.14 0.61
CA PHE A 89 -6.57 -3.75 0.12
C PHE A 89 -7.12 -4.87 -0.76
N LYS A 90 -8.15 -5.57 -0.30
CA LYS A 90 -8.87 -6.62 -1.04
C LYS A 90 -10.27 -6.14 -1.39
N HIS A 91 -10.69 -6.36 -2.63
CA HIS A 91 -12.05 -6.06 -3.05
C HIS A 91 -12.45 -6.92 -4.26
N GLU A 92 -13.58 -7.63 -4.17
CA GLU A 92 -14.08 -8.48 -5.26
C GLU A 92 -14.48 -7.67 -6.50
N ASN A 93 -15.08 -6.50 -6.29
CA ASN A 93 -15.54 -5.63 -7.39
C ASN A 93 -14.45 -4.74 -8.01
N ILE A 94 -13.17 -5.06 -7.79
CA ILE A 94 -12.05 -4.35 -8.40
C ILE A 94 -11.09 -5.34 -9.04
N ILE A 95 -11.00 -5.28 -10.37
CA ILE A 95 -9.93 -5.94 -11.13
C ILE A 95 -8.70 -5.02 -11.08
N MET A 96 -7.68 -5.45 -10.35
CA MET A 96 -6.50 -4.65 -10.02
C MET A 96 -5.46 -4.67 -11.13
N ASN A 97 -4.72 -3.55 -11.28
CA ASN A 97 -3.51 -3.43 -12.11
C ASN A 97 -3.60 -3.97 -13.56
N THR A 98 -4.70 -3.71 -14.27
CA THR A 98 -4.93 -4.22 -15.64
C THR A 98 -3.93 -3.71 -16.70
N SER A 99 -3.10 -2.70 -16.40
CA SER A 99 -1.96 -2.32 -17.25
C SER A 99 -0.94 -3.46 -17.38
N SER A 100 -0.92 -4.42 -16.45
CA SER A 100 -0.10 -5.64 -16.57
C SER A 100 -0.54 -6.56 -17.71
N LEU A 101 -1.77 -6.43 -18.21
CA LEU A 101 -2.29 -7.19 -19.35
C LEU A 101 -1.90 -6.54 -20.69
N THR A 102 -1.41 -5.30 -20.66
CA THR A 102 -1.01 -4.55 -21.84
C THR A 102 0.41 -4.02 -21.66
N ALA A 103 0.55 -2.75 -21.32
CA ALA A 103 1.81 -2.10 -21.00
C ALA A 103 1.59 -1.10 -19.87
N SER A 104 2.67 -0.83 -19.12
CA SER A 104 2.69 0.31 -18.21
C SER A 104 2.51 1.61 -18.98
N SER A 105 1.82 2.58 -18.39
CA SER A 105 1.65 3.90 -19.00
C SER A 105 2.84 4.85 -18.76
N TRP A 106 3.86 4.41 -18.02
CA TRP A 106 4.99 5.26 -17.59
C TRP A 106 6.35 4.55 -17.53
N ARG A 107 6.42 3.25 -17.87
CA ARG A 107 7.70 2.53 -17.99
C ARG A 107 8.21 2.57 -19.41
#